data_AF-A0A7C9GS44-F1
#
_entry.id   AF-A0A7C9GS44-F1
#
_cell.length_a   1.000
_cell.length_b   1.000
_cell.length_c   1.000
_cell.angle_alpha   90.00
_cell.angle_beta   90.00
_cell.angle_gamma   90.00
#
_symmetry.space_group_name_H-M   'P 1'
#
loop_
_entity.id
_entity.type
_entity.pdbx_description
1 polymer ?
#
loop_
_entity_poly.entity_id
_entity_poly.type
_entity_poly.pdbx_seq_one_letter_code
_entity_poly.pdbx_strand_id
1 'polypeptide(L)'
;MSPIFAGFLASLIAGLATGVGALPVLAMRGVDAARQSLLLGFAAGAMLAASVFSLILPGFEQARVMGSDIADATLTMAAAVLIGGFAMSQLGALLPQMDSGRLAPVAGTSQRARSVWLFVAAITFHNIPEGAAVGVAFGGDSLRAGLPTAIGIGIQNMPEGLAVAGALVALGYTRLRAVQVALATGLVEPIAGLAGALVVAAATSLLPWGLGIAAGAMLFIVLSEIVPDLDLGVRVGQRGATAALAIGLALMTFLDTAIV
;
A
#
# COMPACT_ATOMS: atom_id res chain seq x y z
N MET A 1 22.74 4.09 -13.85
CA MET A 1 22.26 3.39 -12.64
C MET A 1 21.47 2.17 -13.12
N SER A 2 21.69 0.96 -12.60
CA SER A 2 20.95 -0.23 -13.07
C SER A 2 19.47 -0.15 -12.66
N PRO A 3 18.51 -0.65 -13.47
CA PRO A 3 17.09 -0.73 -13.13
C PRO A 3 16.80 -1.36 -11.77
N ILE A 4 17.51 -2.45 -11.46
CA ILE A 4 17.37 -3.18 -10.19
C ILE A 4 17.71 -2.28 -9.00
N PHE A 5 18.87 -1.61 -9.06
CA PHE A 5 19.28 -0.67 -8.01
C PHE A 5 18.35 0.56 -7.93
N ALA A 6 17.84 1.03 -9.07
CA ALA A 6 16.86 2.11 -9.10
C ALA A 6 15.55 1.72 -8.40
N GLY A 7 15.03 0.54 -8.70
CA GLY A 7 13.84 -0.02 -8.04
C GLY A 7 14.06 -0.20 -6.55
N PHE A 8 15.18 -0.80 -6.14
CA PHE A 8 15.54 -0.93 -4.72
C PHE A 8 15.58 0.43 -3.99
N LEU A 9 16.25 1.43 -4.59
CA LEU A 9 16.38 2.75 -3.98
C LEU A 9 15.04 3.47 -3.92
N ALA A 10 14.22 3.37 -4.96
CA ALA A 10 12.89 3.94 -4.99
C ALA A 10 11.98 3.30 -3.93
N SER A 11 11.98 1.97 -3.81
CA SER A 11 11.25 1.25 -2.75
C SER A 11 11.78 1.56 -1.36
N LEU A 12 13.08 1.79 -1.20
CA LEU A 12 13.66 2.25 0.06
C LEU A 12 13.14 3.63 0.43
N ILE A 13 13.12 4.58 -0.52
CA ILE A 13 12.61 5.93 -0.28
C ILE A 13 11.12 5.89 0.06
N ALA A 14 10.34 5.09 -0.67
CA ALA A 14 8.92 4.88 -0.40
C ALA A 14 8.70 4.30 1.02
N GLY A 15 9.42 3.24 1.40
CA GLY A 15 9.30 2.65 2.74
C GLY A 15 9.85 3.54 3.87
N LEU A 16 10.84 4.39 3.60
CA LEU A 16 11.27 5.41 4.54
C LEU A 16 10.19 6.47 4.78
N ALA A 17 9.33 6.74 3.79
CA ALA A 17 8.22 7.67 3.93
C ALA A 17 7.23 7.21 5.02
N THR A 18 7.07 5.91 5.27
CA THR A 18 6.31 5.37 6.41
C THR A 18 6.91 5.82 7.74
N GLY A 19 8.24 5.72 7.90
CA GLY A 19 8.93 6.22 9.08
C GLY A 19 8.85 7.74 9.23
N VAL A 20 8.98 8.49 8.13
CA VAL A 20 8.86 9.96 8.12
C VAL A 20 7.45 10.39 8.51
N GLY A 21 6.43 9.72 7.97
CA GLY A 21 5.02 9.95 8.30
C GLY A 21 4.68 9.68 9.75
N ALA A 22 5.43 8.83 10.45
CA ALA A 22 5.26 8.56 11.87
C ALA A 22 5.85 9.67 12.78
N LEU A 23 6.79 10.50 12.30
CA LEU A 23 7.46 11.54 13.09
C LEU A 23 6.53 12.55 13.79
N PRO A 24 5.38 12.99 13.21
CA PRO A 24 4.45 13.88 13.88
C PRO A 24 3.96 13.35 15.25
N VAL A 25 3.93 12.03 15.45
CA VAL A 25 3.58 11.42 16.74
C VAL A 25 4.53 11.83 17.88
N LEU A 26 5.78 12.20 17.57
CA LEU A 26 6.73 12.70 18.56
C LEU A 26 6.26 14.00 19.22
N ALA A 27 5.52 14.84 18.50
CA ALA A 27 4.95 16.09 19.01
C ALA A 27 3.49 15.96 19.47
N MET A 28 2.74 15.02 18.88
CA MET A 28 1.31 14.84 19.16
C MET A 28 1.05 13.95 20.39
N ARG A 29 -0.17 14.05 20.97
CA ARG A 29 -0.62 13.24 22.13
C ARG A 29 -1.25 11.89 21.74
N GLY A 30 -1.10 11.44 20.49
CA GLY A 30 -1.71 10.24 19.94
C GLY A 30 -2.74 10.53 18.83
N VAL A 31 -3.23 9.48 18.19
CA VAL A 31 -4.23 9.52 17.11
C VAL A 31 -5.47 8.81 17.62
N ASP A 32 -6.61 9.51 17.67
CA ASP A 32 -7.89 8.89 18.03
C ASP A 32 -8.46 8.06 16.88
N ALA A 33 -9.48 7.25 17.16
CA ALA A 33 -10.09 6.37 16.17
C ALA A 33 -10.62 7.12 14.94
N ALA A 34 -11.16 8.33 15.12
CA ALA A 34 -11.67 9.13 14.01
C ALA A 34 -10.54 9.57 13.07
N ARG A 35 -9.43 10.08 13.62
CA ARG A 35 -8.24 10.44 12.83
C ARG A 35 -7.60 9.22 12.18
N GLN A 36 -7.59 8.08 12.85
CA GLN A 36 -7.09 6.83 12.27
C GLN A 36 -7.92 6.44 11.04
N SER A 37 -9.26 6.46 11.13
CA SER A 37 -10.13 6.20 9.99
C SER A 37 -9.97 7.23 8.85
N LEU A 38 -9.67 8.50 9.15
CA LEU A 38 -9.36 9.50 8.12
C LEU A 38 -8.05 9.19 7.38
N LEU A 39 -6.99 8.85 8.12
CA LEU A 39 -5.68 8.51 7.55
C LEU A 39 -5.76 7.24 6.69
N LEU A 40 -6.43 6.20 7.20
CA LEU A 40 -6.65 4.95 6.46
C LEU A 40 -7.57 5.14 5.27
N GLY A 41 -8.63 5.96 5.39
CA GLY A 41 -9.49 6.31 4.27
C GLY A 41 -8.69 6.97 3.15
N PHE A 42 -7.88 7.97 3.48
CA PHE A 42 -6.99 8.63 2.53
C PHE A 42 -6.01 7.66 1.85
N ALA A 43 -5.34 6.80 2.61
CA ALA A 43 -4.40 5.80 2.08
C ALA A 43 -5.12 4.83 1.13
N ALA A 44 -6.28 4.28 1.53
CA ALA A 44 -7.11 3.42 0.68
C ALA A 44 -7.48 4.09 -0.65
N GLY A 45 -7.88 5.36 -0.60
CA GLY A 45 -8.21 6.13 -1.80
C GLY A 45 -7.03 6.26 -2.76
N ALA A 46 -5.86 6.60 -2.22
CA ALA A 46 -4.63 6.71 -3.00
C ALA A 46 -4.21 5.36 -3.61
N MET A 47 -4.27 4.27 -2.85
CA MET A 47 -3.95 2.91 -3.34
C MET A 47 -4.91 2.44 -4.45
N LEU A 48 -6.22 2.72 -4.32
CA LEU A 48 -7.18 2.40 -5.38
C LEU A 48 -6.84 3.13 -6.69
N ALA A 49 -6.51 4.41 -6.60
CA ALA A 49 -6.07 5.18 -7.76
C ALA A 49 -4.75 4.64 -8.34
N ALA A 50 -3.73 4.42 -7.50
CA ALA A 50 -2.43 3.91 -7.94
C ALA A 50 -2.53 2.54 -8.63
N SER A 51 -3.40 1.66 -8.11
CA SER A 51 -3.69 0.35 -8.72
C SER A 51 -4.16 0.47 -10.15
N VAL A 52 -5.02 1.44 -10.45
CA VAL A 52 -5.56 1.65 -11.80
C VAL A 52 -4.58 2.41 -12.68
N PHE A 53 -4.19 3.61 -12.24
CA PHE A 53 -3.48 4.58 -13.07
C PHE A 53 -1.98 4.32 -13.17
N SER A 54 -1.36 3.80 -12.11
CA SER A 54 0.10 3.62 -12.06
C SER A 54 0.52 2.16 -12.23
N LEU A 55 -0.42 1.20 -12.30
CA LEU A 55 -0.14 -0.22 -12.48
C LEU A 55 -0.95 -0.87 -13.61
N ILE A 56 -2.28 -0.91 -13.54
CA ILE A 56 -3.11 -1.58 -14.56
C ILE A 56 -2.97 -0.91 -15.93
N LEU A 57 -3.11 0.41 -16.01
CA LEU A 57 -3.00 1.13 -17.27
C LEU A 57 -1.57 1.04 -17.86
N PRO A 58 -0.49 1.30 -17.10
CA PRO A 58 0.87 1.09 -17.61
C PRO A 58 1.15 -0.36 -17.99
N GLY A 59 0.62 -1.35 -17.25
CA GLY A 59 0.75 -2.76 -17.60
C GLY A 59 0.07 -3.10 -18.93
N PHE A 60 -1.12 -2.55 -19.16
CA PHE A 60 -1.84 -2.67 -20.43
C PHE A 60 -1.04 -2.04 -21.58
N GLU A 61 -0.60 -0.79 -21.41
CA GLU A 61 0.19 -0.06 -22.41
C GLU A 61 1.49 -0.79 -22.72
N GLN A 62 2.16 -1.32 -21.70
CA GLN A 62 3.39 -2.09 -21.89
C GLN A 62 3.12 -3.37 -22.69
N ALA A 63 2.04 -4.10 -22.43
CA ALA A 63 1.67 -5.25 -23.25
C ALA A 63 1.45 -4.87 -24.71
N ARG A 64 0.81 -3.71 -24.96
CA ARG A 64 0.61 -3.16 -26.32
C ARG A 64 1.93 -2.81 -27.01
N VAL A 65 2.86 -2.17 -26.29
CA VAL A 65 4.21 -1.85 -26.79
C VAL A 65 4.99 -3.12 -27.14
N MET A 66 4.75 -4.21 -26.40
CA MET A 66 5.36 -5.52 -26.64
C MET A 66 4.70 -6.33 -27.78
N GLY A 67 3.73 -5.75 -28.48
CA GLY A 67 3.12 -6.31 -29.69
C GLY A 67 1.80 -7.05 -29.46
N SER A 68 1.27 -7.09 -28.23
CA SER A 68 -0.08 -7.61 -27.98
C SER A 68 -1.14 -6.72 -28.64
N ASP A 69 -2.17 -7.35 -29.19
CA ASP A 69 -3.36 -6.60 -29.61
C ASP A 69 -4.18 -6.13 -28.39
N ILE A 70 -5.30 -5.45 -28.63
CA ILE A 70 -6.15 -4.93 -27.55
C ILE A 70 -6.74 -6.08 -26.72
N ALA A 71 -7.15 -7.17 -27.35
CA ALA A 71 -7.82 -8.28 -26.68
C ALA A 71 -6.83 -9.02 -25.77
N ASP A 72 -5.65 -9.34 -26.29
CA ASP A 72 -4.58 -10.04 -25.57
C ASP A 72 -4.05 -9.21 -24.41
N ALA A 73 -3.82 -7.90 -24.62
CA ALA A 73 -3.37 -7.01 -23.54
C ALA A 73 -4.42 -6.89 -22.43
N THR A 74 -5.71 -6.78 -22.79
CA THR A 74 -6.81 -6.73 -21.82
C THR A 74 -6.92 -8.04 -21.03
N LEU A 75 -6.84 -9.18 -21.72
CA LEU A 75 -6.91 -10.50 -21.08
C LEU A 75 -5.72 -10.71 -20.14
N THR A 76 -4.53 -10.29 -20.56
CA THR A 76 -3.31 -10.33 -19.74
C THR A 76 -3.49 -9.53 -18.45
N MET A 77 -4.00 -8.29 -18.52
CA MET A 77 -4.26 -7.48 -17.32
C MET A 77 -5.32 -8.09 -16.42
N ALA A 78 -6.46 -8.52 -16.98
CA ALA A 78 -7.52 -9.13 -16.21
C ALA A 78 -7.04 -10.41 -15.48
N ALA A 79 -6.30 -11.27 -16.18
CA ALA A 79 -5.73 -12.47 -15.58
C ALA A 79 -4.70 -12.13 -14.50
N ALA A 80 -3.78 -11.20 -14.76
CA ALA A 80 -2.74 -10.78 -13.82
C ALA A 80 -3.35 -10.19 -12.52
N VAL A 81 -4.37 -9.33 -12.65
CA VAL A 81 -5.09 -8.76 -11.49
C VAL A 81 -5.76 -9.85 -10.67
N LEU A 82 -6.44 -10.80 -11.31
CA LEU A 82 -7.08 -11.92 -10.61
C LEU A 82 -6.06 -12.83 -9.93
N ILE A 83 -4.94 -13.11 -10.59
CA ILE A 83 -3.83 -13.90 -10.01
C ILE A 83 -3.24 -13.19 -8.80
N GLY A 84 -2.97 -11.89 -8.88
CA GLY A 84 -2.43 -11.11 -7.77
C GLY A 84 -3.38 -11.08 -6.57
N GLY A 85 -4.67 -10.84 -6.82
CA GLY A 85 -5.68 -10.85 -5.76
C GLY A 85 -5.85 -12.23 -5.13
N PHE A 86 -5.84 -13.30 -5.94
CA PHE A 86 -5.87 -14.67 -5.44
C PHE A 86 -4.60 -15.04 -4.65
N ALA A 87 -3.42 -14.64 -5.12
CA ALA A 87 -2.17 -14.89 -4.40
C ALA A 87 -2.20 -14.23 -3.01
N MET A 88 -2.71 -13.00 -2.92
CA MET A 88 -2.88 -12.33 -1.63
C MET A 88 -3.98 -12.93 -0.77
N SER A 89 -5.07 -13.44 -1.35
CA SER A 89 -6.11 -14.12 -0.57
C SER A 89 -5.59 -15.40 0.09
N GLN A 90 -4.77 -16.16 -0.64
CA GLN A 90 -4.12 -17.36 -0.11
C GLN A 90 -3.08 -17.01 0.96
N LEU A 91 -2.31 -15.93 0.77
CA LEU A 91 -1.38 -15.44 1.79
C LEU A 91 -2.12 -14.96 3.05
N GLY A 92 -3.25 -14.27 2.87
CA GLY A 92 -4.13 -13.82 3.95
C GLY A 92 -4.77 -14.98 4.72
N ALA A 93 -5.08 -16.10 4.05
CA ALA A 93 -5.57 -17.32 4.72
C ALA A 93 -4.51 -18.00 5.61
N LEU A 94 -3.23 -17.78 5.34
CA LEU A 94 -2.11 -18.26 6.18
C LEU A 94 -1.85 -17.34 7.38
N LEU A 95 -2.35 -16.11 7.33
CA LEU A 95 -2.28 -15.16 8.43
C LEU A 95 -3.55 -15.29 9.28
N PRO A 96 -3.47 -15.10 10.61
CA PRO A 96 -4.66 -15.11 11.44
C PRO A 96 -5.62 -14.04 10.94
N GLN A 97 -6.79 -14.44 10.42
CA GLN A 97 -7.82 -13.51 9.97
C GLN A 97 -8.09 -12.50 11.09
N MET A 98 -8.08 -11.21 10.73
CA MET A 98 -8.62 -10.19 11.59
C MET A 98 -10.10 -10.50 11.77
N ASP A 99 -10.51 -10.96 12.96
CA ASP A 99 -11.87 -10.71 13.43
C ASP A 99 -11.95 -9.20 13.68
N SER A 100 -12.13 -8.42 12.61
CA SER A 100 -12.24 -6.95 12.56
C SER A 100 -13.50 -6.41 13.25
N GLY A 101 -14.19 -7.24 14.05
CA GLY A 101 -15.35 -6.83 14.82
C GLY A 101 -15.06 -5.93 16.03
N ARG A 102 -13.81 -5.66 16.44
CA ARG A 102 -13.54 -4.98 17.73
C ARG A 102 -12.29 -4.08 17.76
N LEU A 103 -12.31 -2.99 16.99
CA LEU A 103 -11.80 -1.69 17.50
C LEU A 103 -12.89 -0.94 18.29
N ALA A 104 -14.04 -1.58 18.54
CA ALA A 104 -15.00 -1.17 19.56
C ALA A 104 -14.34 -1.10 20.95
N PRO A 105 -14.84 -0.27 21.88
CA PRO A 105 -14.37 -0.22 23.26
C PRO A 105 -14.72 -1.55 23.95
N VAL A 106 -13.84 -2.55 23.84
CA VAL A 106 -14.03 -3.86 24.45
C VAL A 106 -13.10 -3.99 25.65
N ALA A 107 -13.67 -4.52 26.74
CA ALA A 107 -13.07 -4.61 28.05
C ALA A 107 -11.80 -5.49 28.04
N GLY A 108 -10.65 -4.91 28.41
CA GLY A 108 -9.40 -5.62 28.65
C GLY A 108 -8.21 -5.09 27.83
N THR A 109 -7.08 -4.86 28.49
CA THR A 109 -5.83 -4.35 27.87
C THR A 109 -5.19 -5.34 26.87
N SER A 110 -5.36 -6.64 27.10
CA SER A 110 -4.77 -7.71 26.26
C SER A 110 -5.44 -7.84 24.89
N GLN A 111 -6.77 -7.72 24.81
CA GLN A 111 -7.50 -7.83 23.55
C GLN A 111 -7.26 -6.62 22.65
N ARG A 112 -7.21 -5.41 23.22
CA ARG A 112 -6.87 -4.19 22.49
C ARG A 112 -5.44 -4.23 21.94
N ALA A 113 -4.50 -4.73 22.73
CA ALA A 113 -3.12 -4.92 22.29
C ALA A 113 -3.02 -5.91 21.10
N ARG A 114 -3.78 -7.01 21.14
CA ARG A 114 -3.86 -7.96 20.03
C ARG A 114 -4.39 -7.30 18.75
N SER A 115 -5.47 -6.53 18.82
CA SER A 115 -6.03 -5.86 17.63
C SER A 115 -5.05 -4.90 16.97
N VAL A 116 -4.32 -4.10 17.76
CA VAL A 116 -3.31 -3.17 17.20
C VAL A 116 -2.14 -3.94 16.59
N TRP A 117 -1.66 -5.01 17.21
CA TRP A 117 -0.57 -5.80 16.61
C TRP A 117 -0.99 -6.55 15.35
N LEU A 118 -2.26 -6.99 15.26
CA LEU A 118 -2.83 -7.49 14.00
C LEU A 118 -2.89 -6.39 12.94
N PHE A 119 -3.28 -5.16 13.31
CA PHE A 119 -3.23 -4.01 12.41
C PHE A 119 -1.80 -3.69 11.93
N VAL A 120 -0.80 -3.68 12.83
CA VAL A 120 0.61 -3.50 12.44
C VAL A 120 1.07 -4.61 11.49
N ALA A 121 0.70 -5.86 11.77
CA ALA A 121 1.02 -6.97 10.89
C ALA A 121 0.35 -6.79 9.52
N ALA A 122 -0.94 -6.42 9.49
CA ALA A 122 -1.67 -6.13 8.26
C ALA A 122 -0.91 -5.09 7.42
N ILE A 123 -0.64 -3.90 7.96
CA ILE A 123 0.12 -2.85 7.25
C ILE A 123 1.48 -3.36 6.76
N THR A 124 2.20 -4.16 7.56
CA THR A 124 3.47 -4.77 7.12
C THR A 124 3.30 -5.65 5.88
N PHE A 125 2.20 -6.42 5.79
CA PHE A 125 1.89 -7.22 4.61
C PHE A 125 1.40 -6.38 3.43
N HIS A 126 0.80 -5.22 3.66
CA HIS A 126 0.40 -4.27 2.60
C HIS A 126 1.62 -3.66 1.92
N ASN A 127 2.67 -3.39 2.69
CA ASN A 127 3.94 -2.86 2.21
C ASN A 127 4.69 -3.82 1.26
N ILE A 128 4.36 -5.11 1.26
CA ILE A 128 4.98 -6.09 0.33
C ILE A 128 4.53 -5.82 -1.12
N PRO A 129 3.22 -5.84 -1.45
CA PRO A 129 2.75 -5.45 -2.78
C PRO A 129 3.22 -4.06 -3.23
N GLU A 130 3.27 -3.08 -2.33
CA GLU A 130 3.75 -1.73 -2.65
C GLU A 130 5.22 -1.71 -3.06
N GLY A 131 6.08 -2.32 -2.25
CA GLY A 131 7.49 -2.44 -2.58
C GLY A 131 7.69 -3.16 -3.91
N ALA A 132 7.01 -4.30 -4.11
CA ALA A 132 7.06 -5.06 -5.34
C ALA A 132 6.56 -4.26 -6.56
N ALA A 133 5.49 -3.48 -6.41
CA ALA A 133 4.94 -2.61 -7.45
C ALA A 133 5.97 -1.58 -7.92
N VAL A 134 6.66 -0.91 -7.00
CA VAL A 134 7.76 0.01 -7.32
C VAL A 134 8.88 -0.74 -8.04
N GLY A 135 9.32 -1.88 -7.52
CA GLY A 135 10.39 -2.69 -8.12
C GLY A 135 10.10 -3.11 -9.56
N VAL A 136 8.90 -3.65 -9.79
CA VAL A 136 8.42 -4.05 -11.12
C VAL A 136 8.38 -2.86 -12.07
N ALA A 137 7.85 -1.71 -11.63
CA ALA A 137 7.73 -0.51 -12.47
C ALA A 137 9.11 0.04 -12.93
N PHE A 138 10.16 -0.15 -12.14
CA PHE A 138 11.53 0.19 -12.53
C PHE A 138 12.24 -0.88 -13.37
N GLY A 139 11.77 -2.13 -13.40
CA GLY A 139 12.44 -3.26 -14.05
C GLY A 139 12.54 -3.19 -15.58
N GLY A 140 11.71 -2.36 -16.24
CA GLY A 140 11.66 -2.20 -17.70
C GLY A 140 12.46 -1.03 -18.28
N ASP A 141 13.56 -0.62 -17.65
CA ASP A 141 14.48 0.43 -18.14
C ASP A 141 13.91 1.87 -18.24
N SER A 142 12.81 2.20 -17.55
CA SER A 142 12.26 3.56 -17.56
C SER A 142 12.06 4.15 -16.17
N LEU A 143 12.99 5.03 -15.78
CA LEU A 143 12.77 6.00 -14.68
C LEU A 143 11.43 6.74 -14.83
N ARG A 144 10.98 6.96 -16.07
CA ARG A 144 9.69 7.59 -16.38
C ARG A 144 8.49 6.75 -15.93
N ALA A 145 8.53 5.43 -16.07
CA ALA A 145 7.41 4.57 -15.65
C ALA A 145 7.42 4.31 -14.14
N GLY A 146 8.60 4.18 -13.53
CA GLY A 146 8.71 3.84 -12.11
C GLY A 146 8.52 5.00 -11.14
N LEU A 147 8.90 6.23 -11.53
CA LEU A 147 8.91 7.38 -10.61
C LEU A 147 7.51 7.80 -10.13
N PRO A 148 6.47 7.88 -10.98
CA PRO A 148 5.10 8.17 -10.53
C PRO A 148 4.61 7.17 -9.48
N THR A 149 4.82 5.87 -9.73
CA THR A 149 4.45 4.79 -8.80
C THR A 149 5.17 4.93 -7.46
N ALA A 150 6.49 5.18 -7.46
CA ALA A 150 7.26 5.37 -6.23
C ALA A 150 6.83 6.60 -5.43
N ILE A 151 6.54 7.72 -6.10
CA ILE A 151 6.07 8.94 -5.45
C ILE A 151 4.67 8.74 -4.85
N GLY A 152 3.76 8.14 -5.63
CA GLY A 152 2.41 7.84 -5.17
C GLY A 152 2.39 6.97 -3.92
N ILE A 153 3.17 5.88 -3.94
CA ILE A 153 3.34 4.99 -2.79
C ILE A 153 3.98 5.71 -1.60
N GLY A 154 5.04 6.51 -1.81
CA GLY A 154 5.65 7.29 -0.74
C GLY A 154 4.67 8.27 -0.07
N ILE A 155 3.77 8.90 -0.84
CA ILE A 155 2.79 9.87 -0.32
C ILE A 155 1.74 9.20 0.56
N GLN A 156 1.24 8.03 0.19
CA GLN A 156 0.24 7.31 0.99
C GLN A 156 0.86 6.60 2.21
N ASN A 157 2.14 6.22 2.13
CA ASN A 157 2.90 5.64 3.23
C ASN A 157 3.03 6.56 4.44
N MET A 158 3.07 7.88 4.21
CA MET A 158 3.17 8.85 5.30
C MET A 158 1.94 8.79 6.24
N PRO A 159 0.68 8.87 5.74
CA PRO A 159 -0.53 8.59 6.50
C PRO A 159 -0.53 7.24 7.23
N GLU A 160 -0.06 6.16 6.58
CA GLU A 160 -0.04 4.83 7.18
C GLU A 160 0.91 4.75 8.38
N GLY A 161 2.12 5.28 8.22
CA GLY A 161 3.10 5.35 9.30
C GLY A 161 2.59 6.15 10.50
N LEU A 162 1.88 7.25 10.23
CA LEU A 162 1.20 8.03 11.28
C LEU A 162 0.11 7.22 11.99
N ALA A 163 -0.68 6.44 11.25
CA ALA A 163 -1.73 5.58 11.80
C ALA A 163 -1.15 4.46 12.70
N VAL A 164 -0.11 3.76 12.23
CA VAL A 164 0.60 2.71 13.00
C VAL A 164 1.20 3.27 14.28
N ALA A 165 1.97 4.36 14.18
CA ALA A 165 2.60 4.96 15.35
C ALA A 165 1.56 5.53 16.33
N GLY A 166 0.48 6.13 15.82
CA GLY A 166 -0.64 6.62 16.60
C GLY A 166 -1.34 5.54 17.43
N ALA A 167 -1.63 4.39 16.81
CA ALA A 167 -2.27 3.25 17.47
C ALA A 167 -1.40 2.66 18.59
N LEU A 168 -0.08 2.55 18.37
CA LEU A 168 0.86 2.07 19.40
C LEU A 168 0.97 3.06 20.57
N VAL A 169 1.01 4.36 20.32
CA VAL A 169 0.99 5.37 21.40
C VAL A 169 -0.31 5.30 22.19
N ALA A 170 -1.45 5.05 21.55
CA ALA A 170 -2.74 4.85 22.23
C ALA A 170 -2.76 3.61 23.14
N LEU A 171 -1.89 2.62 22.90
CA LEU A 171 -1.67 1.47 23.79
C LEU A 171 -0.67 1.76 24.94
N GLY A 172 -0.07 2.94 24.99
CA GLY A 172 0.90 3.31 26.01
C GLY A 172 2.36 3.00 25.65
N TYR A 173 2.65 2.63 24.40
CA TYR A 173 4.04 2.54 23.95
C TYR A 173 4.67 3.94 23.91
N THR A 174 5.97 4.02 24.19
CA THR A 174 6.72 5.28 24.05
C THR A 174 6.69 5.75 22.59
N ARG A 175 6.59 7.06 22.36
CA ARG A 175 6.53 7.67 21.02
C ARG A 175 7.67 7.21 20.10
N LEU A 176 8.89 7.11 20.62
CA LEU A 176 10.04 6.63 19.86
C LEU A 176 9.88 5.17 19.40
N ARG A 177 9.45 4.27 20.28
CA ARG A 177 9.16 2.87 19.91
C ARG A 177 8.06 2.78 18.85
N ALA A 178 7.03 3.61 18.95
CA ALA A 178 5.96 3.64 17.96
C ALA A 178 6.47 4.05 16.57
N VAL A 179 7.34 5.06 16.49
CA VAL A 179 8.01 5.46 15.24
C VAL A 179 8.92 4.36 14.71
N GLN A 180 9.68 3.68 15.58
CA GLN A 180 10.56 2.58 15.18
C GLN A 180 9.78 1.41 14.59
N VAL A 181 8.64 1.06 15.17
CA VAL A 181 7.77 0.00 14.63
C VAL A 181 7.17 0.41 13.29
N ALA A 182 6.67 1.65 13.16
CA ALA A 182 6.16 2.15 11.88
C ALA A 182 7.23 2.19 10.78
N LEU A 183 8.46 2.58 11.12
CA LEU A 183 9.58 2.47 10.18
C LEU A 183 9.86 1.01 9.79
N ALA A 184 9.83 0.10 10.76
CA ALA A 184 10.09 -1.31 10.50
C ALA A 184 9.05 -1.95 9.56
N THR A 185 7.78 -1.52 9.59
CA THR A 185 6.79 -1.98 8.60
C THR A 185 7.15 -1.50 7.19
N GLY A 186 7.58 -0.24 7.03
CA GLY A 186 8.02 0.33 5.74
C GLY A 186 9.29 -0.31 5.16
N LEU A 187 10.22 -0.78 6.00
CA LEU A 187 11.48 -1.39 5.55
C LEU A 187 11.31 -2.74 4.84
N VAL A 188 10.10 -3.29 4.76
CA VAL A 188 9.80 -4.46 3.93
C VAL A 188 9.75 -4.11 2.44
N GLU A 189 9.40 -2.87 2.09
CA GLU A 189 9.30 -2.40 0.71
C GLU A 189 10.59 -2.56 -0.12
N PRO A 190 11.79 -2.14 0.34
CA PRO A 190 13.01 -2.32 -0.45
C PRO A 190 13.34 -3.79 -0.73
N ILE A 191 12.95 -4.71 0.17
CA ILE A 191 13.15 -6.14 -0.04
C ILE A 191 12.21 -6.65 -1.14
N ALA A 192 10.91 -6.29 -1.05
CA ALA A 192 9.92 -6.66 -2.06
C ALA A 192 10.20 -6.01 -3.42
N GLY A 193 10.67 -4.75 -3.42
CA GLY A 193 11.04 -4.03 -4.63
C GLY A 193 12.28 -4.57 -5.32
N LEU A 194 13.29 -5.01 -4.55
CA LEU A 194 14.41 -5.74 -5.11
C LEU A 194 13.94 -7.04 -5.79
N ALA A 195 13.07 -7.81 -5.13
CA ALA A 195 12.53 -9.04 -5.69
C ALA A 195 11.72 -8.78 -6.98
N GLY A 196 10.83 -7.77 -6.97
CA GLY A 196 10.04 -7.37 -8.13
C GLY A 196 10.91 -6.94 -9.31
N ALA A 197 11.93 -6.12 -9.05
CA ALA A 197 12.86 -5.66 -10.09
C ALA A 197 13.70 -6.80 -10.66
N LEU A 198 14.12 -7.77 -9.85
CA LEU A 198 14.87 -8.95 -10.30
C LEU A 198 14.03 -9.86 -11.21
N VAL A 199 12.76 -10.09 -10.88
CA VAL A 199 11.85 -10.89 -11.71
C VAL A 199 11.68 -10.28 -13.10
N VAL A 200 11.46 -8.96 -13.16
CA VAL A 200 11.30 -8.27 -14.44
C VAL A 200 12.61 -8.17 -15.21
N ALA A 201 13.74 -7.91 -14.54
CA ALA A 201 15.04 -7.86 -15.18
C ALA A 201 15.43 -9.21 -15.81
N ALA A 202 14.98 -10.33 -15.23
CA ALA A 202 15.22 -11.67 -15.77
C ALA A 202 14.36 -11.96 -17.01
N ALA A 203 13.16 -11.37 -17.10
CA ALA A 203 12.27 -11.53 -18.23
C ALA A 203 11.37 -10.30 -18.40
N THR A 204 11.75 -9.40 -19.31
CA THR A 204 11.00 -8.16 -19.57
C THR A 204 9.58 -8.42 -20.09
N SER A 205 9.32 -9.59 -20.68
CA SER A 205 7.98 -10.08 -21.03
C SER A 205 7.05 -10.31 -19.83
N LEU A 206 7.60 -10.39 -18.62
CA LEU A 206 6.82 -10.48 -17.39
C LEU A 206 6.44 -9.11 -16.85
N LEU A 207 6.91 -7.99 -17.41
CA LEU A 207 6.59 -6.65 -16.89
C LEU A 207 5.08 -6.39 -16.84
N PRO A 208 4.28 -6.63 -17.92
CA PRO A 208 2.83 -6.46 -17.86
C PRO A 208 2.19 -7.34 -16.77
N TRP A 209 2.61 -8.60 -16.68
CA TRP A 209 2.13 -9.53 -15.67
C TRP A 209 2.47 -9.07 -14.25
N GLY A 210 3.70 -8.59 -14.03
CA GLY A 210 4.15 -8.07 -12.74
C GLY A 210 3.34 -6.87 -12.29
N LEU A 211 3.07 -5.92 -13.19
CA LEU A 211 2.27 -4.73 -12.88
C LEU A 211 0.83 -5.10 -12.55
N GLY A 212 0.20 -5.97 -13.35
CA GLY A 212 -1.16 -6.44 -13.09
C GLY A 212 -1.28 -7.27 -11.81
N ILE A 213 -0.30 -8.13 -11.52
CA ILE A 213 -0.26 -8.93 -10.27
C ILE A 213 -0.10 -8.00 -9.06
N ALA A 214 0.80 -7.01 -9.14
CA ALA A 214 0.98 -6.04 -8.06
C ALA A 214 -0.31 -5.21 -7.82
N ALA A 215 -0.99 -4.79 -8.89
CA ALA A 215 -2.27 -4.10 -8.79
C ALA A 215 -3.35 -4.99 -8.16
N GLY A 216 -3.46 -6.26 -8.59
CA GLY A 216 -4.41 -7.21 -8.04
C GLY A 216 -4.19 -7.49 -6.55
N ALA A 217 -2.92 -7.62 -6.16
CA ALA A 217 -2.54 -7.79 -4.76
C ALA A 217 -2.94 -6.56 -3.91
N MET A 218 -2.63 -5.35 -4.39
CA MET A 218 -2.99 -4.10 -3.73
C MET A 218 -4.52 -3.92 -3.63
N LEU A 219 -5.25 -4.18 -4.72
CA LEU A 219 -6.72 -4.10 -4.74
C LEU A 219 -7.36 -5.09 -3.76
N PHE A 220 -6.89 -6.34 -3.72
CA PHE A 220 -7.42 -7.34 -2.79
C PHE A 220 -7.29 -6.85 -1.35
N ILE A 221 -6.09 -6.41 -0.97
CA ILE A 221 -5.78 -5.92 0.37
C ILE A 221 -6.68 -4.73 0.75
N VAL A 222 -6.78 -3.72 -0.12
CA VAL A 222 -7.59 -2.53 0.17
C VAL A 222 -9.06 -2.91 0.37
N LEU A 223 -9.59 -3.80 -0.46
CA LEU A 223 -10.99 -4.19 -0.43
C LEU A 223 -11.33 -5.18 0.70
N SER A 224 -10.41 -6.07 1.06
CA SER A 224 -10.64 -7.10 2.10
C SER A 224 -10.31 -6.60 3.51
N GLU A 225 -9.32 -5.72 3.66
CA GLU A 225 -8.82 -5.30 4.98
C GLU A 225 -9.14 -3.84 5.29
N ILE A 226 -8.85 -2.91 4.37
CA ILE A 226 -8.90 -1.46 4.72
C ILE A 226 -10.32 -0.90 4.63
N VAL A 227 -11.01 -1.12 3.52
CA VAL A 227 -12.36 -0.58 3.30
C VAL A 227 -13.35 -1.04 4.37
N PRO A 228 -13.39 -2.33 4.79
CA PRO A 228 -14.22 -2.77 5.90
C PRO A 228 -13.89 -2.06 7.22
N ASP A 229 -12.60 -1.77 7.47
CA ASP A 229 -12.12 -1.05 8.65
C ASP A 229 -12.38 0.47 8.61
N LEU A 230 -12.90 1.02 7.51
CA LEU A 230 -13.42 2.40 7.51
C LEU A 230 -14.78 2.50 8.22
N ASP A 231 -15.46 1.37 8.42
CA ASP A 231 -16.86 1.31 8.87
C ASP A 231 -17.03 1.07 10.39
N LEU A 232 -16.02 1.42 11.20
CA LEU A 232 -15.85 1.11 12.64
C LEU A 232 -16.90 1.68 13.63
N GLY A 233 -18.17 1.85 13.24
CA GLY A 233 -19.28 2.04 14.19
C GLY A 233 -19.45 3.44 14.76
N VAL A 234 -18.71 4.44 14.25
CA VAL A 234 -18.93 5.86 14.57
C VAL A 234 -19.48 6.56 13.32
N ARG A 235 -20.81 6.76 13.27
CA ARG A 235 -21.54 7.35 12.12
C ARG A 235 -20.99 8.71 11.64
N VAL A 236 -20.35 9.47 12.54
CA VAL A 236 -19.72 10.77 12.21
C VAL A 236 -18.35 10.59 11.53
N GLY A 237 -17.63 9.52 11.85
CA GLY A 237 -16.33 9.17 11.25
C GLY A 237 -16.43 8.57 9.86
N GLN A 238 -17.50 7.80 9.57
CA GLN A 238 -17.72 7.16 8.26
C GLN A 238 -17.72 8.15 7.11
N ARG A 239 -18.53 9.23 7.19
CA ARG A 239 -18.57 10.26 6.13
C ARG A 239 -17.22 10.95 5.95
N GLY A 240 -16.49 11.17 7.05
CA GLY A 240 -15.14 11.73 7.00
C GLY A 240 -14.15 10.79 6.33
N ALA A 241 -14.16 9.50 6.69
CA ALA A 241 -13.29 8.49 6.10
C ALA A 241 -13.58 8.29 4.61
N THR A 242 -14.85 8.26 4.20
CA THR A 242 -15.23 8.23 2.78
C THR A 242 -14.79 9.50 2.04
N ALA A 243 -14.93 10.68 2.65
CA ALA A 243 -14.42 11.92 2.06
C ALA A 243 -12.88 11.91 1.95
N ALA A 244 -12.18 11.41 2.96
CA ALA A 244 -10.74 11.25 2.95
C ALA A 244 -10.30 10.26 1.87
N LEU A 245 -11.03 9.17 1.66
CA LEU A 245 -10.84 8.23 0.54
C LEU A 245 -11.02 8.93 -0.80
N ALA A 246 -12.10 9.69 -0.98
CA ALA A 246 -12.30 10.46 -2.22
C ALA A 246 -11.17 11.47 -2.46
N ILE A 247 -10.67 12.12 -1.41
CA ILE A 247 -9.55 13.06 -1.48
C ILE A 247 -8.25 12.34 -1.83
N GLY A 248 -7.96 11.20 -1.21
CA GLY A 248 -6.77 10.39 -1.49
C GLY A 248 -6.77 9.89 -2.93
N LEU A 249 -7.92 9.41 -3.41
CA LEU A 249 -8.13 9.00 -4.79
C LEU A 249 -7.90 10.18 -5.75
N ALA A 250 -8.55 11.32 -5.51
CA ALA A 250 -8.42 12.50 -6.37
C ALA A 250 -6.99 13.06 -6.39
N LEU A 251 -6.31 13.09 -5.24
CA LEU A 251 -4.92 13.53 -5.16
C LEU A 251 -4.01 12.59 -5.93
N MET A 252 -4.16 11.28 -5.78
CA MET A 252 -3.33 10.32 -6.48
C MET A 252 -3.59 10.36 -8.00
N THR A 253 -4.84 10.50 -8.45
CA THR A 253 -5.14 10.76 -9.86
C THR A 253 -4.49 12.04 -10.35
N PHE A 254 -4.53 13.12 -9.56
CA PHE A 254 -3.85 14.37 -9.92
C PHE A 254 -2.33 14.17 -10.03
N LEU A 255 -1.71 13.48 -9.07
CA LEU A 255 -0.27 13.22 -9.09
C LEU A 255 0.13 12.38 -10.29
N ASP A 256 -0.63 11.33 -10.60
CA ASP A 256 -0.40 10.50 -11.77
C ASP A 256 -0.50 11.34 -13.06
N THR A 257 -1.60 12.07 -13.25
CA THR A 257 -1.81 12.90 -14.46
C THR A 257 -0.91 14.14 -14.57
N ALA A 258 -0.35 14.65 -13.47
CA ALA A 258 0.48 15.85 -13.46
C ALA A 258 1.99 15.56 -13.47
N ILE A 259 2.40 14.36 -13.07
CA ILE A 259 3.81 13.93 -12.98
C ILE A 259 4.20 13.04 -14.18
N VAL A 260 3.23 12.34 -14.79
CA VAL A 260 3.36 11.55 -16.04
C VAL A 260 3.21 12.44 -17.27
#